data_AF-A0A6A0B5N1-F1
#
_entry.id   AF-A0A6A0B5N1-F1
#
_cell.length_a   1.000
_cell.length_b   1.000
_cell.length_c   1.000
_cell.angle_alpha   90.00
_cell.angle_beta   90.00
_cell.angle_gamma   90.00
#
_symmetry.space_group_name_H-M   'P 1'
#
loop_
_entity.id
_entity.type
_entity.pdbx_description
1 polymer ?
#
loop_
_entity_poly.entity_id
_entity_poly.type
_entity_poly.pdbx_seq_one_letter_code
_entity_poly.pdbx_strand_id
1 'polypeptide(L)'
;MTTEEEAREFIAAVKKEHYKANHNVSAFAIGDKQEIQRSSDDGEPSGTAGIPMLEILKKRELTDVVAVVTRYFGGIKLGAGGLIRAYAGACNHAIDAAELVRIVEQTQLDLTMAYPLFDNVSRFIATSGLVISDSVFTSEVQMTVFVDTDQVSQLMQDLTEQFSGKLTMALRDKKLVEVDI
;
A
#
# COMPACT_ATOMS: atom_id res chain seq x y z
N MET A 1 1.54 4.00 6.36
CA MET A 1 2.03 4.70 7.56
C MET A 1 3.38 4.10 7.89
N THR A 2 4.46 4.88 7.79
CA THR A 2 5.81 4.34 7.52
C THR A 2 6.77 4.48 8.70
N THR A 3 6.34 5.09 9.81
CA THR A 3 7.18 5.24 11.01
C THR A 3 6.48 4.78 12.28
N GLU A 4 7.26 4.30 13.25
CA GLU A 4 6.74 3.92 14.57
C GLU A 4 6.07 5.10 15.29
N GLU A 5 6.52 6.32 15.04
CA GLU A 5 5.94 7.52 15.66
C GLU A 5 4.53 7.80 15.11
N GLU A 6 4.34 7.77 13.78
CA GLU A 6 3.01 7.88 13.17
C GLU A 6 2.04 6.82 13.72
N ALA A 7 2.53 5.61 13.97
CA ALA A 7 1.76 4.53 14.58
C ALA A 7 1.23 4.91 15.96
N ARG A 8 2.13 5.43 16.78
CA ARG A 8 1.84 5.82 18.15
C ARG A 8 0.87 7.00 18.18
N GLU A 9 1.04 7.97 17.29
CA GLU A 9 0.13 9.09 17.13
C GLU A 9 -1.27 8.64 16.72
N PHE A 10 -1.39 7.74 15.73
CA PHE A 10 -2.68 7.18 15.31
C PHE A 10 -3.38 6.43 16.46
N ILE A 11 -2.64 5.56 17.17
CA ILE A 11 -3.17 4.83 18.33
C ILE A 11 -3.66 5.80 19.41
N ALA A 12 -2.90 6.86 19.70
CA ALA A 12 -3.27 7.88 20.67
C ALA A 12 -4.54 8.65 20.24
N ALA A 13 -4.67 8.96 18.95
CA ALA A 13 -5.85 9.61 18.38
C ALA A 13 -7.11 8.74 18.55
N VAL A 14 -7.04 7.46 18.19
CA VAL A 14 -8.16 6.51 18.35
C VAL A 14 -8.54 6.36 19.83
N LYS A 15 -7.55 6.26 20.72
CA LYS A 15 -7.80 6.18 22.18
C LYS A 15 -8.49 7.43 22.72
N LYS A 16 -8.14 8.61 22.19
CA LYS A 16 -8.78 9.89 22.55
C LYS A 16 -10.22 9.96 22.03
N GLU A 17 -10.45 9.53 20.80
CA GLU A 17 -11.79 9.46 20.19
C GLU A 17 -12.70 8.51 20.98
N HIS A 18 -12.20 7.31 21.27
CA HIS A 18 -12.92 6.26 21.99
C HIS A 18 -12.55 6.20 23.48
N TYR A 19 -12.46 7.35 24.15
CA TYR A 19 -12.03 7.43 25.56
C TYR A 19 -12.92 6.66 26.55
N LYS A 20 -14.16 6.31 26.18
CA LYS A 20 -15.09 5.50 26.98
C LYS A 20 -14.93 3.99 26.78
N ALA A 21 -14.14 3.57 25.80
CA ALA A 21 -13.90 2.15 25.55
C ALA A 21 -13.12 1.54 26.72
N ASN A 22 -13.30 0.24 26.92
CA ASN A 22 -12.57 -0.50 27.94
C ASN A 22 -11.13 -0.75 27.49
N HIS A 23 -10.96 -1.07 26.20
CA HIS A 23 -9.68 -1.39 25.60
C HIS A 23 -9.61 -0.85 24.17
N ASN A 24 -8.47 -0.30 23.80
CA ASN A 24 -8.07 0.05 22.43
C ASN A 24 -6.81 -0.76 22.10
N VAL A 25 -7.04 -2.03 21.74
CA VAL A 25 -5.98 -2.99 21.44
C VAL A 25 -5.36 -2.64 20.10
N SER A 26 -4.05 -2.63 20.01
CA SER A 26 -3.34 -2.21 18.80
C SER A 26 -2.31 -3.24 18.35
N ALA A 27 -2.09 -3.30 17.04
CA ALA A 27 -0.97 -3.99 16.42
C ALA A 27 -0.48 -3.21 15.19
N PHE A 28 0.82 -3.18 14.94
CA PHE A 28 1.37 -2.61 13.72
C PHE A 28 2.60 -3.37 13.24
N ALA A 29 2.80 -3.33 11.93
CA ALA A 29 3.93 -3.89 11.21
C ALA A 29 4.41 -2.83 10.20
N ILE A 30 5.65 -2.37 10.34
CA ILE A 30 6.21 -1.24 9.60
C ILE A 30 7.54 -1.67 8.96
N GLY A 31 7.76 -1.16 7.74
CA GLY A 31 8.86 -1.46 6.86
C GLY A 31 8.56 -2.62 5.91
N ASP A 32 9.28 -2.65 4.78
CA ASP A 32 9.08 -3.56 3.66
C ASP A 32 9.10 -5.05 4.06
N LYS A 33 9.80 -5.38 5.16
CA LYS A 33 9.89 -6.75 5.69
C LYS A 33 9.29 -6.87 7.08
N GLN A 34 8.44 -5.93 7.48
CA GLN A 34 7.87 -5.84 8.81
C GLN A 34 8.97 -5.81 9.89
N GLU A 35 10.01 -5.00 9.70
CA GLU A 35 11.17 -4.89 10.60
C GLU A 35 10.75 -4.42 12.00
N ILE A 36 9.75 -3.55 12.06
CA ILE A 36 9.20 -3.03 13.31
C ILE A 36 7.82 -3.64 13.50
N GLN A 37 7.70 -4.48 14.53
CA GLN A 37 6.44 -5.11 14.91
C GLN A 37 6.16 -4.81 16.38
N ARG A 38 4.94 -4.33 16.66
CA ARG A 38 4.47 -4.09 18.03
C ARG A 38 3.02 -4.50 18.15
N SER A 39 2.66 -4.92 19.36
CA SER A 39 1.27 -5.11 19.75
C SER A 39 1.07 -4.71 21.20
N SER A 40 -0.16 -4.38 21.55
CA SER A 40 -0.58 -4.04 22.91
C SER A 40 -1.95 -4.64 23.17
N ASP A 41 -2.08 -5.36 24.28
CA ASP A 41 -3.36 -5.88 24.76
C ASP A 41 -4.22 -4.80 25.46
N ASP A 42 -3.71 -3.59 25.68
CA ASP A 42 -4.38 -2.44 26.35
C ASP A 42 -5.23 -2.82 27.58
N GLY A 43 -4.72 -3.73 28.42
CA GLY A 43 -5.38 -4.18 29.65
C GLY A 43 -6.26 -5.44 29.51
N GLU A 44 -6.38 -6.01 28.32
CA GLU A 44 -6.88 -7.38 28.15
C GLU A 44 -5.90 -8.40 28.76
N PRO A 45 -6.34 -9.64 29.03
CA PRO A 45 -5.45 -10.72 29.42
C PRO A 45 -4.29 -10.88 28.41
N SER A 46 -3.08 -10.99 28.94
CA SER A 46 -1.85 -10.98 28.13
C SER A 46 -1.87 -12.04 27.02
N GLY A 47 -1.55 -11.61 25.81
CA GLY A 47 -1.46 -12.43 24.62
C GLY A 47 -2.81 -12.84 24.01
N THR A 48 -3.93 -12.32 24.54
CA THR A 48 -5.27 -12.69 24.05
C THR A 48 -5.85 -11.72 23.03
N ALA A 49 -5.21 -10.58 22.76
CA ALA A 49 -5.75 -9.53 21.90
C ALA A 49 -4.74 -9.01 20.88
N GLY A 50 -3.70 -8.30 21.31
CA GLY A 50 -2.72 -7.64 20.44
C GLY A 50 -1.91 -8.62 19.60
N ILE A 51 -1.46 -9.73 20.22
CA ILE A 51 -0.70 -10.78 19.51
C ILE A 51 -1.54 -11.40 18.38
N PRO A 52 -2.79 -11.87 18.62
CA PRO A 52 -3.68 -12.34 17.55
C PRO A 52 -3.84 -11.36 16.40
N MET A 53 -3.99 -10.05 16.67
CA MET A 53 -4.10 -9.03 15.63
C MET A 53 -2.81 -8.92 14.81
N LEU A 54 -1.65 -8.90 15.46
CA LEU A 54 -0.35 -8.83 14.78
C LEU A 54 -0.11 -10.06 13.89
N GLU A 55 -0.50 -11.25 14.34
CA GLU A 55 -0.40 -12.48 13.53
C GLU A 55 -1.28 -12.44 12.29
N ILE A 56 -2.41 -11.70 12.30
CA ILE A 56 -3.20 -11.47 11.09
C ILE A 56 -2.44 -10.59 10.10
N LEU A 57 -1.88 -9.46 10.55
CA LEU A 57 -1.09 -8.57 9.68
C LEU A 57 0.07 -9.33 9.01
N LYS A 58 0.76 -10.18 9.78
CA LYS A 58 1.86 -11.02 9.29
C LYS A 58 1.39 -12.04 8.26
N LYS A 59 0.32 -12.79 8.55
CA LYS A 59 -0.20 -13.82 7.62
C LYS A 59 -0.78 -13.24 6.33
N ARG A 60 -1.26 -12.00 6.38
CA ARG A 60 -1.72 -11.24 5.22
C ARG A 60 -0.59 -10.49 4.52
N GLU A 61 0.66 -10.63 5.00
CA GLU A 61 1.86 -9.99 4.45
C GLU A 61 1.73 -8.47 4.33
N LEU A 62 0.96 -7.84 5.22
CA LEU A 62 0.73 -6.39 5.19
C LEU A 62 1.91 -5.66 5.82
N THR A 63 2.39 -4.62 5.15
CA THR A 63 3.44 -3.72 5.62
C THR A 63 2.90 -2.31 5.80
N ASP A 64 3.64 -1.47 6.53
CA ASP A 64 3.31 -0.06 6.77
C ASP A 64 1.88 0.21 7.26
N VAL A 65 1.41 -0.67 8.15
CA VAL A 65 0.02 -0.73 8.61
C VAL A 65 -0.05 -0.69 10.14
N VAL A 66 -1.07 0.02 10.65
CA VAL A 66 -1.50 -0.03 12.05
C VAL A 66 -2.98 -0.41 12.11
N ALA A 67 -3.30 -1.34 13.02
CA ALA A 67 -4.66 -1.76 13.31
C ALA A 67 -4.97 -1.47 14.77
N VAL A 68 -6.15 -0.89 15.03
CA VAL A 68 -6.67 -0.68 16.38
C VAL A 68 -8.08 -1.26 16.46
N VAL A 69 -8.31 -2.13 17.43
CA VAL A 69 -9.64 -2.68 17.74
C VAL A 69 -10.10 -2.09 19.07
N THR A 70 -11.12 -1.25 18.99
CA THR A 70 -11.78 -0.64 20.15
C THR A 70 -12.85 -1.58 20.69
N ARG A 71 -12.75 -1.94 21.97
CA ARG A 71 -13.71 -2.81 22.65
C ARG A 71 -14.46 -2.08 23.76
N TYR A 72 -15.78 -2.18 23.70
CA TYR A 72 -16.70 -1.83 24.78
C TYR A 72 -17.19 -3.11 25.47
N PHE A 73 -17.12 -3.17 26.79
CA PHE A 73 -17.50 -4.34 27.56
C PHE A 73 -19.02 -4.50 27.57
N GLY A 74 -19.52 -5.57 26.94
CA GLY A 74 -20.94 -5.87 26.80
C GLY A 74 -21.58 -6.66 27.95
N GLY A 75 -20.94 -6.75 29.12
CA GLY A 75 -21.50 -7.43 30.30
C GLY A 75 -21.21 -8.93 30.41
N ILE A 76 -20.72 -9.59 29.34
CA ILE A 76 -20.39 -11.02 29.33
C ILE A 76 -18.90 -11.23 29.02
N LYS A 77 -18.24 -12.07 29.82
CA LYS A 77 -16.83 -12.45 29.60
C LYS A 77 -16.73 -13.53 28.52
N LEU A 78 -15.82 -13.34 27.57
CA LEU A 78 -15.61 -14.27 26.45
C LEU A 78 -14.63 -15.42 26.76
N GLY A 79 -13.86 -15.29 27.84
CA GLY A 79 -12.72 -16.17 28.12
C GLY A 79 -11.55 -15.95 27.13
N ALA A 80 -10.37 -16.51 27.42
CA ALA A 80 -9.16 -16.26 26.63
C ALA A 80 -9.32 -16.65 25.14
N GLY A 81 -9.83 -17.86 24.87
CA GLY A 81 -10.06 -18.31 23.50
C GLY A 81 -11.12 -17.49 22.74
N GLY A 82 -12.11 -16.94 23.45
CA GLY A 82 -13.12 -16.06 22.85
C GLY A 82 -12.54 -14.70 22.47
N LEU A 83 -11.68 -14.12 23.32
CA LEU A 83 -10.97 -12.87 23.04
C LEU A 83 -10.06 -13.01 21.82
N ILE A 84 -9.25 -14.08 21.77
CA ILE A 84 -8.35 -14.35 20.65
C ILE A 84 -9.12 -14.36 19.33
N ARG A 85 -10.25 -15.08 19.26
CA ARG A 85 -11.08 -15.14 18.06
C ARG A 85 -11.73 -13.81 17.73
N ALA A 86 -12.18 -13.06 18.73
CA ALA A 86 -12.82 -11.76 18.52
C ALA A 86 -11.84 -10.74 17.93
N TYR A 87 -10.65 -10.60 18.50
CA TYR A 87 -9.65 -9.62 18.06
C TYR A 87 -9.06 -9.98 16.68
N ALA A 88 -8.66 -11.23 16.47
CA ALA A 88 -8.18 -11.66 15.16
C ALA A 88 -9.28 -11.59 14.09
N GLY A 89 -10.53 -11.95 14.44
CA GLY A 89 -11.66 -11.86 13.53
C GLY A 89 -11.99 -10.42 13.13
N ALA A 90 -12.05 -9.51 14.09
CA ALA A 90 -12.30 -8.09 13.82
C ALA A 90 -11.20 -7.48 12.94
N CYS A 91 -9.93 -7.77 13.23
CA CYS A 91 -8.80 -7.33 12.41
C CYS A 91 -8.90 -7.85 10.96
N ASN A 92 -9.17 -9.15 10.78
CA ASN A 92 -9.35 -9.73 9.45
C ASN A 92 -10.49 -9.08 8.67
N HIS A 93 -11.67 -8.90 9.30
CA HIS A 93 -12.80 -8.29 8.61
C HIS A 93 -12.53 -6.85 8.19
N ALA A 94 -11.79 -6.09 8.98
CA ALA A 94 -11.37 -4.74 8.61
C ALA A 94 -10.43 -4.74 7.41
N ILE A 95 -9.48 -5.68 7.37
CA ILE A 95 -8.56 -5.87 6.23
C ILE A 95 -9.32 -6.28 4.98
N ASP A 96 -10.24 -7.24 5.07
CA ASP A 96 -11.03 -7.71 3.92
C ASP A 96 -11.94 -6.60 3.34
N ALA A 97 -12.28 -5.59 4.15
CA ALA A 97 -13.06 -4.43 3.73
C ALA A 97 -12.19 -3.24 3.27
N ALA A 98 -10.88 -3.29 3.47
CA ALA A 98 -9.97 -2.24 3.06
C ALA A 98 -9.56 -2.43 1.59
N GLU A 99 -9.36 -1.32 0.89
CA GLU A 99 -8.69 -1.32 -0.41
C GLU A 99 -7.19 -1.48 -0.16
N LEU A 100 -6.63 -2.57 -0.67
CA LEU A 100 -5.22 -2.90 -0.51
C LEU A 100 -4.50 -2.61 -1.83
N VAL A 101 -3.35 -1.97 -1.73
CA VAL A 101 -2.45 -1.71 -2.85
C VAL A 101 -1.11 -2.40 -2.58
N ARG A 102 -0.40 -2.73 -3.66
CA ARG A 102 1.02 -3.08 -3.59
C ARG A 102 1.84 -1.83 -3.83
N ILE A 103 2.86 -1.66 -2.99
CA ILE A 103 3.91 -0.68 -3.23
C ILE A 103 5.04 -1.38 -3.97
N VAL A 104 5.33 -0.96 -5.19
CA VAL A 104 6.38 -1.55 -6.02
C VAL A 104 7.39 -0.50 -6.45
N GLU A 105 8.66 -0.88 -6.49
CA GLU A 105 9.71 -0.04 -7.03
C GLU A 105 9.72 -0.15 -8.57
N GLN A 106 9.29 0.92 -9.24
CA GLN A 106 9.25 0.99 -10.70
C GLN A 106 10.22 2.04 -11.23
N THR A 107 10.75 1.79 -12.42
CA THR A 107 11.58 2.76 -13.14
C THR A 107 10.68 3.73 -13.87
N GLN A 108 10.93 5.03 -13.70
CA GLN A 108 10.26 6.06 -14.47
C GLN A 108 10.87 6.13 -15.88
N LEU A 109 10.02 6.04 -16.90
CA LEU A 109 10.36 6.24 -18.31
C LEU A 109 9.61 7.47 -18.83
N ASP A 110 10.36 8.49 -19.23
CA ASP A 110 9.83 9.68 -19.87
C ASP A 110 9.90 9.52 -21.39
N LEU A 111 8.77 9.75 -22.06
CA LEU A 111 8.62 9.71 -23.51
C LEU A 111 8.35 11.13 -24.02
N THR A 112 9.18 11.62 -24.94
CA THR A 112 8.95 12.89 -25.65
C THR A 112 8.59 12.61 -27.10
N MET A 113 7.50 13.23 -27.58
CA MET A 113 6.94 12.99 -28.89
C MET A 113 6.25 14.22 -29.48
N ALA A 114 6.12 14.26 -30.81
CA ALA A 114 5.25 15.23 -31.48
C ALA A 114 3.76 14.89 -31.24
N TYR A 115 2.91 15.93 -31.19
CA TYR A 115 1.46 15.80 -30.98
C TYR A 115 0.76 14.71 -31.82
N PRO A 116 1.04 14.54 -33.13
CA PRO A 116 0.37 13.52 -33.93
C PRO A 116 0.63 12.07 -33.49
N LEU A 117 1.65 11.83 -32.67
CA LEU A 117 1.96 10.51 -32.13
C LEU A 117 1.26 10.23 -30.81
N PHE A 118 0.78 11.25 -30.10
CA PHE A 118 0.29 11.15 -28.72
C PHE A 118 -0.81 10.09 -28.56
N ASP A 119 -1.85 10.12 -29.39
CA ASP A 119 -2.96 9.17 -29.26
C ASP A 119 -2.53 7.72 -29.53
N ASN A 120 -1.60 7.53 -30.47
CA ASN A 120 -1.10 6.21 -30.82
C ASN A 120 -0.17 5.66 -29.73
N VAL A 121 0.70 6.50 -29.16
CA VAL A 121 1.58 6.12 -28.04
C VAL A 121 0.74 5.85 -26.79
N SER A 122 -0.23 6.71 -26.47
CA SER A 122 -1.12 6.51 -25.33
C SER A 122 -1.87 5.19 -25.43
N ARG A 123 -2.38 4.87 -26.62
CA ARG A 123 -3.02 3.58 -26.90
C ARG A 123 -2.05 2.41 -26.71
N PHE A 124 -0.83 2.52 -27.26
CA PHE A 124 0.18 1.47 -27.12
C PHE A 124 0.48 1.19 -25.65
N ILE A 125 0.76 2.23 -24.85
CA ILE A 125 1.03 2.13 -23.42
C ILE A 125 -0.12 1.43 -22.69
N ALA A 126 -1.36 1.86 -22.94
CA ALA A 126 -2.54 1.23 -22.35
C ALA A 126 -2.69 -0.26 -22.74
N THR A 127 -2.44 -0.61 -24.01
CA THR A 127 -2.49 -2.01 -24.46
C THR A 127 -1.34 -2.86 -23.93
N SER A 128 -0.23 -2.26 -23.54
CA SER A 128 0.88 -2.90 -22.83
C SER A 128 0.60 -3.10 -21.33
N GLY A 129 -0.60 -2.73 -20.85
CA GLY A 129 -0.97 -2.87 -19.43
C GLY A 129 -0.36 -1.81 -18.51
N LEU A 130 0.20 -0.73 -19.08
CA LEU A 130 0.81 0.35 -18.33
C LEU A 130 -0.15 1.53 -18.17
N VAL A 131 0.01 2.26 -17.06
CA VAL A 131 -0.78 3.46 -16.77
C VAL A 131 0.07 4.69 -17.05
N ILE A 132 -0.52 5.66 -17.76
CA ILE A 132 0.08 6.98 -17.99
C ILE A 132 -0.04 7.77 -16.69
N SER A 133 1.08 8.11 -16.09
CA SER A 133 1.14 8.79 -14.80
C SER A 133 0.99 10.30 -14.91
N ASP A 134 1.55 10.88 -15.98
CA ASP A 134 1.42 12.30 -16.28
C ASP A 134 1.58 12.55 -17.79
N SER A 135 1.05 13.67 -18.26
CA SER A 135 1.23 14.16 -19.63
C SER A 135 1.31 15.69 -19.66
N VAL A 136 2.45 16.20 -20.11
CA VAL A 136 2.74 17.63 -20.19
C VAL A 136 2.80 18.06 -21.66
N PHE A 137 1.95 19.03 -22.01
CA PHE A 137 1.77 19.50 -23.38
C PHE A 137 2.49 20.84 -23.58
N THR A 138 3.62 20.85 -24.29
CA THR A 138 4.42 22.06 -24.58
C THR A 138 4.63 22.21 -26.10
N SER A 139 5.83 22.57 -26.56
CA SER A 139 6.20 22.46 -27.99
C SER A 139 6.20 21.01 -28.47
N GLU A 140 6.50 20.09 -27.57
CA GLU A 140 6.35 18.64 -27.74
C GLU A 140 5.53 18.09 -26.56
N VAL A 141 4.98 16.89 -26.73
CA VAL A 141 4.26 16.20 -25.67
C VAL A 141 5.24 15.33 -24.89
N GLN A 142 5.24 15.47 -23.58
CA GLN A 142 6.00 14.64 -22.66
C GLN A 142 5.02 13.75 -21.90
N MET A 143 5.27 12.45 -21.89
CA MET A 143 4.46 11.43 -21.21
C MET A 143 5.35 10.70 -20.22
N THR A 144 4.87 10.51 -19.00
CA THR A 144 5.57 9.75 -17.96
C THR A 144 4.82 8.47 -17.68
N VAL A 145 5.56 7.35 -17.69
CA VAL A 145 5.06 6.02 -17.30
C VAL A 145 6.02 5.39 -16.29
N PHE A 146 5.47 4.60 -15.37
CA PHE A 146 6.26 3.75 -14.47
C PHE A 146 6.19 2.31 -14.95
N VAL A 147 7.35 1.66 -14.98
CA VAL A 147 7.53 0.34 -15.58
C VAL A 147 8.37 -0.50 -14.63
N ASP A 148 8.03 -1.79 -14.51
CA ASP A 148 8.86 -2.73 -13.77
C ASP A 148 10.28 -2.73 -14.34
N THR A 149 11.27 -2.64 -13.45
CA THR A 149 12.67 -2.37 -13.82
C THR A 149 13.22 -3.40 -14.82
N ASP A 150 12.81 -4.65 -14.71
CA ASP A 150 13.19 -5.75 -15.61
C ASP A 150 12.48 -5.70 -16.98
N GLN A 151 11.35 -5.00 -17.10
CA GLN A 151 10.58 -4.85 -18.33
C GLN A 151 10.95 -3.59 -19.13
N VAL A 152 11.61 -2.61 -18.51
CA VAL A 152 11.99 -1.32 -19.15
C VAL A 152 12.70 -1.51 -20.49
N SER A 153 13.72 -2.38 -20.52
CA SER A 153 14.54 -2.59 -21.73
C SER A 153 13.72 -3.14 -22.89
N GLN A 154 12.77 -4.03 -22.60
CA GLN A 154 11.89 -4.60 -23.63
C GLN A 154 10.92 -3.54 -24.14
N LEU A 155 10.27 -2.80 -23.24
CA LEU A 155 9.33 -1.74 -23.62
C LEU A 155 9.98 -0.69 -24.53
N MET A 156 11.21 -0.27 -24.22
CA MET A 156 11.95 0.69 -25.06
C MET A 156 12.22 0.14 -26.47
N GLN A 157 12.49 -1.15 -26.60
CA GLN A 157 12.67 -1.80 -27.91
C GLN A 157 11.34 -1.78 -28.69
N ASP A 158 10.25 -2.22 -28.06
CA ASP A 158 8.93 -2.28 -28.69
C ASP A 158 8.46 -0.89 -29.14
N LEU A 159 8.67 0.14 -28.31
CA LEU A 159 8.38 1.54 -28.65
C LEU A 159 9.23 2.03 -29.84
N THR A 160 10.51 1.66 -29.88
CA THR A 160 11.40 2.04 -30.99
C THR A 160 10.93 1.41 -32.30
N GLU A 161 10.58 0.12 -32.29
CA GLU A 161 10.09 -0.61 -33.46
C GLU A 161 8.76 -0.06 -33.95
N GLN A 162 7.78 0.08 -33.05
CA GLN A 162 6.42 0.49 -33.37
C GLN A 162 6.35 1.93 -33.90
N PHE A 163 7.17 2.83 -33.36
CA PHE A 163 7.16 4.25 -33.72
C PHE A 163 8.35 4.66 -34.58
N SER A 164 9.10 3.69 -35.11
CA SER A 164 10.25 3.90 -36.01
C SER A 164 11.28 4.90 -35.45
N GLY A 165 11.53 4.85 -34.14
CA GLY A 165 12.48 5.74 -33.45
C GLY A 165 12.07 7.21 -33.36
N LYS A 166 10.79 7.56 -33.60
CA LYS A 166 10.29 8.95 -33.52
C LYS A 166 10.06 9.46 -32.09
N LEU A 167 10.34 8.63 -31.08
CA LEU A 167 10.21 8.97 -29.67
C LEU A 167 11.60 9.22 -29.09
N THR A 168 11.75 10.28 -28.31
CA THR A 168 12.91 10.42 -27.42
C THR A 168 12.54 9.80 -26.07
N MET A 169 13.37 8.92 -25.56
CA MET A 169 13.11 8.17 -24.33
C MET A 169 14.21 8.46 -23.30
N ALA A 170 13.82 8.76 -22.07
CA ALA A 170 14.75 9.01 -20.97
C ALA A 170 14.37 8.20 -19.73
N LEU A 171 15.34 7.43 -19.21
CA LEU A 171 15.20 6.75 -17.92
C LEU A 171 15.48 7.72 -16.79
N ARG A 172 14.65 7.65 -15.76
CA ARG A 172 14.80 8.41 -14.51
C ARG A 172 14.96 7.46 -13.34
N ASP A 173 15.19 8.05 -12.17
CA ASP A 173 15.30 7.29 -10.93
C ASP A 173 14.03 6.49 -10.66
N LYS A 174 14.23 5.39 -9.95
CA LYS A 174 13.14 4.54 -9.50
C LYS A 174 12.31 5.25 -8.45
N LYS A 175 11.02 4.93 -8.41
CA LYS A 175 10.09 5.40 -7.38
C LYS A 175 9.24 4.26 -6.87
N LEU A 176 8.83 4.38 -5.62
CA LEU A 176 7.77 3.56 -5.06
C LEU A 176 6.43 4.06 -5.61
N VAL A 177 5.68 3.17 -6.23
CA VAL A 177 4.39 3.44 -6.87
C VAL A 177 3.35 2.49 -6.30
N GLU A 178 2.16 3.01 -6.07
CA GLU A 178 0.99 2.22 -5.67
C GLU A 178 0.41 1.54 -6.92
N VAL A 179 0.26 0.22 -6.87
CA VAL A 179 -0.42 -0.57 -7.90
C VAL A 179 -1.50 -1.42 -7.26
N ASP A 180 -2.62 -1.58 -7.94
CA ASP A 180 -3.74 -2.40 -7.46
C ASP A 180 -3.32 -3.89 -7.33
N ILE A 181 -3.96 -4.62 -6.40
CA ILE A 181 -3.75 -6.06 -6.14
C ILE A 181 -4.55 -6.94 -7.10
#